data_AF-A0A7C7C652-F1
#
_entry.id   AF-A0A7C7C652-F1
#
_cell.length_a   1.000
_cell.length_b   1.000
_cell.length_c   1.000
_cell.angle_alpha   90.00
_cell.angle_beta   90.00
_cell.angle_gamma   90.00
#
_symmetry.space_group_name_H-M   'P 1'
#
loop_
_entity.id
_entity.type
_entity.pdbx_description
1 polymer ?
#
loop_
_entity_poly.entity_id
_entity_poly.type
_entity_poly.pdbx_seq_one_letter_code
_entity_poly.pdbx_strand_id
1 'polypeptide(L)'
;MSKIAIFYHIGQVGPIWPLIAQEQFHALSVSGLLKACDKLIVGVNGEYDLPFLPEKAEVIRHSKNEWKEETPTLRLLKEFCSKNLDYKVLYFHTKGITEIVGSARSVSVQSWRLSMEYYCVHRWQACIDDLDSHDAVGCFWADEEINDIAAKQGLAPAPPHFSGGYWWANSLYVHGLKEDLLNTQNRYDREFWIGSGNPNVFSYGKKFLPIRGDYFYFNHFVPSDKYVDAN
;
A
#
# COMPACT_ATOMS: atom_id res chain seq x y z
N MET A 1 -4.47 22.40 -8.93
CA MET A 1 -4.52 20.93 -8.73
C MET A 1 -3.17 20.52 -8.16
N SER A 2 -3.15 19.69 -7.13
CA SER A 2 -1.91 19.14 -6.58
C SER A 2 -1.22 18.25 -7.62
N LYS A 3 0.12 18.22 -7.64
CA LYS A 3 0.86 17.30 -8.49
C LYS A 3 0.78 15.89 -7.90
N ILE A 4 0.55 14.89 -8.75
CA ILE A 4 0.31 13.50 -8.34
C ILE A 4 1.35 12.60 -8.97
N ALA A 5 2.04 11.82 -8.14
CA ALA A 5 2.93 10.76 -8.58
C ALA A 5 2.49 9.41 -8.00
N ILE A 6 2.55 8.37 -8.82
CA ILE A 6 2.18 7.02 -8.44
C ILE A 6 3.41 6.15 -8.50
N PHE A 7 3.68 5.45 -7.42
CA PHE A 7 4.72 4.44 -7.30
C PHE A 7 4.07 3.08 -7.15
N TYR A 8 4.19 2.27 -8.19
CA TYR A 8 3.62 0.95 -8.24
C TYR A 8 4.72 -0.11 -8.23
N HIS A 9 4.78 -0.91 -7.16
CA HIS A 9 5.72 -2.02 -7.06
C HIS A 9 5.11 -3.32 -7.61
N ILE A 10 5.78 -3.92 -8.60
CA ILE A 10 5.40 -5.21 -9.18
C ILE A 10 6.47 -6.25 -8.83
N GLY A 11 6.09 -7.25 -8.04
CA GLY A 11 6.87 -8.47 -7.86
C GLY A 11 6.41 -9.54 -8.85
N GLN A 12 7.31 -10.07 -9.67
CA GLN A 12 7.00 -11.14 -10.62
C GLN A 12 7.19 -12.53 -10.00
N VAL A 13 6.40 -12.80 -8.95
CA VAL A 13 6.46 -14.06 -8.19
C VAL A 13 5.16 -14.81 -8.33
N GLY A 14 5.25 -16.14 -8.53
CA GLY A 14 4.09 -17.01 -8.70
C GLY A 14 3.39 -16.85 -10.05
N PRO A 15 2.35 -17.64 -10.34
CA PRO A 15 1.67 -17.60 -11.64
C PRO A 15 0.66 -16.44 -11.78
N ILE A 16 0.27 -15.79 -10.68
CA ILE A 16 -0.85 -14.83 -10.66
C ILE A 16 -0.43 -13.36 -10.75
N TRP A 17 0.87 -13.06 -10.68
CA TRP A 17 1.34 -11.68 -10.77
C TRP A 17 0.89 -10.96 -12.05
N PRO A 18 0.81 -11.58 -13.25
CA PRO A 18 0.38 -10.85 -14.45
C PRO A 18 -1.07 -10.42 -14.34
N LEU A 19 -1.93 -11.29 -13.78
CA LEU A 19 -3.35 -11.00 -13.59
C LEU A 19 -3.54 -9.85 -12.61
N ILE A 20 -2.88 -9.89 -11.44
CA ILE A 20 -2.97 -8.82 -10.44
C ILE A 20 -2.43 -7.51 -11.03
N ALA A 21 -1.32 -7.55 -11.78
CA ALA A 21 -0.78 -6.37 -12.42
C ALA A 21 -1.76 -5.74 -13.41
N GLN A 22 -2.39 -6.57 -14.25
CA GLN A 22 -3.39 -6.12 -15.21
C GLN A 22 -4.64 -5.54 -14.51
N GLU A 23 -5.17 -6.20 -13.48
CA GLU A 23 -6.29 -5.71 -12.67
C GLU A 23 -5.99 -4.32 -12.10
N GLN A 24 -4.79 -4.14 -11.56
CA GLN A 24 -4.39 -2.90 -10.91
C GLN A 24 -4.15 -1.76 -11.87
N PHE A 25 -3.55 -2.01 -13.03
CA PHE A 25 -3.49 -0.99 -14.08
C PHE A 25 -4.88 -0.60 -14.60
N HIS A 26 -5.79 -1.56 -14.73
CA HIS A 26 -7.18 -1.26 -15.06
C HIS A 26 -7.84 -0.42 -13.97
N ALA A 27 -7.63 -0.72 -12.69
CA ALA A 27 -8.14 0.07 -11.57
C ALA A 27 -7.70 1.55 -11.67
N LEU A 28 -6.41 1.80 -11.92
CA LEU A 28 -5.88 3.16 -12.17
C LEU A 28 -6.57 3.84 -13.36
N SER A 29 -6.84 3.09 -14.43
CA SER A 29 -7.48 3.61 -15.64
C SER A 29 -8.94 3.97 -15.40
N VAL A 30 -9.73 3.06 -14.83
CA VAL A 30 -11.19 3.24 -14.65
C VAL A 30 -11.53 4.21 -13.53
N SER A 31 -10.66 4.40 -12.54
CA SER A 31 -10.83 5.46 -11.52
C SER A 31 -10.52 6.87 -12.03
N GLY A 32 -9.96 6.98 -13.25
CA GLY A 32 -9.47 8.23 -13.82
C GLY A 32 -8.13 8.69 -13.24
N LEU A 33 -7.56 7.97 -12.27
CA LEU A 33 -6.31 8.33 -11.62
C LEU A 33 -5.12 8.31 -12.59
N LEU A 34 -5.07 7.34 -13.50
CA LEU A 34 -4.03 7.26 -14.55
C LEU A 34 -4.01 8.51 -15.44
N LYS A 35 -5.19 9.05 -15.75
CA LYS A 35 -5.31 10.29 -16.52
C LYS A 35 -4.86 11.48 -15.69
N ALA A 36 -5.25 11.53 -14.42
CA ALA A 36 -5.00 12.64 -13.52
C ALA A 36 -3.54 12.76 -13.04
N CYS A 37 -2.80 11.65 -12.93
CA CYS A 37 -1.43 11.70 -12.41
C CYS A 37 -0.43 12.36 -13.37
N ASP A 38 0.55 13.05 -12.82
CA ASP A 38 1.68 13.61 -13.58
C ASP A 38 2.74 12.56 -13.86
N LYS A 39 2.94 11.63 -12.91
CA LYS A 39 3.94 10.56 -12.97
C LYS A 39 3.34 9.21 -12.60
N LEU A 40 3.68 8.19 -13.37
CA LEU A 40 3.47 6.79 -13.03
C LEU A 40 4.82 6.09 -13.13
N ILE A 41 5.38 5.70 -11.99
CA ILE A 41 6.66 5.02 -11.88
C ILE A 41 6.39 3.59 -11.43
N VAL A 42 6.80 2.62 -12.24
CA VAL A 42 6.57 1.20 -12.02
C VAL A 42 7.89 0.53 -11.68
N GLY A 43 8.09 0.22 -10.40
CA GLY A 43 9.26 -0.50 -9.93
C GLY A 43 9.05 -2.01 -10.04
N VAL A 44 9.90 -2.70 -10.79
CA VAL A 44 9.71 -4.13 -11.11
C VAL A 44 10.85 -4.98 -10.53
N ASN A 45 10.48 -5.94 -9.68
CA ASN A 45 11.34 -7.07 -9.33
C ASN A 45 10.96 -8.26 -10.21
N GLY A 46 11.66 -8.40 -11.34
CA GLY A 46 11.42 -9.46 -12.29
C GLY A 46 11.91 -9.14 -13.70
N GLU A 47 12.06 -10.18 -14.50
CA GLU A 47 12.64 -10.11 -15.85
C GLU A 47 11.59 -10.32 -16.95
N TYR A 48 10.37 -10.75 -16.61
CA TYR A 48 9.30 -10.97 -17.56
C TYR A 48 8.71 -9.65 -18.07
N ASP A 49 8.13 -9.69 -19.26
CA ASP A 49 7.39 -8.57 -19.85
C ASP A 49 6.11 -8.29 -19.08
N LEU A 50 5.77 -7.02 -18.90
CA LEU A 50 4.53 -6.62 -18.27
C LEU A 50 3.36 -6.88 -19.23
N PRO A 51 2.25 -7.50 -18.78
CA PRO A 51 1.14 -7.89 -19.66
C PRO A 51 0.41 -6.68 -20.24
N PHE A 52 0.42 -5.57 -19.52
CA PHE A 52 -0.13 -4.28 -19.92
C PHE A 52 0.73 -3.18 -19.32
N LEU A 53 1.00 -2.13 -20.09
CA LEU A 53 1.76 -0.98 -19.63
C LEU A 53 1.16 0.30 -20.23
N PRO A 54 0.65 1.22 -19.39
CA PRO A 54 0.23 2.54 -19.86
C PRO A 54 1.38 3.30 -20.53
N GLU A 55 1.11 4.08 -21.57
CA GLU A 55 2.12 4.91 -22.25
C GLU A 55 2.83 5.89 -21.30
N LYS A 56 2.11 6.39 -20.27
CA LYS A 56 2.66 7.30 -19.24
C LYS A 56 3.59 6.58 -18.24
N ALA A 57 3.65 5.26 -18.25
CA ALA A 57 4.40 4.51 -17.25
C ALA A 57 5.91 4.55 -17.52
N GLU A 58 6.67 5.00 -16.53
CA GLU A 58 8.12 4.88 -16.47
C GLU A 58 8.47 3.59 -15.73
N VAL A 59 9.01 2.59 -16.44
CA VAL A 59 9.35 1.30 -15.86
C VAL A 59 10.81 1.29 -15.40
N ILE A 60 11.03 1.01 -14.13
CA ILE A 60 12.35 0.83 -13.54
C ILE A 60 12.48 -0.62 -13.09
N ARG A 61 13.27 -1.40 -13.83
CA ARG A 61 13.58 -2.80 -13.48
C ARG A 61 14.77 -2.83 -12.53
N HIS A 62 14.56 -3.38 -11.34
CA HIS A 62 15.59 -3.51 -10.32
C HIS A 62 16.54 -4.66 -10.65
N SER A 63 17.82 -4.49 -10.35
CA SER A 63 18.76 -5.59 -10.57
C SER A 63 18.43 -6.76 -9.65
N LYS A 64 18.70 -7.99 -10.10
CA LYS A 64 18.37 -9.20 -9.35
C LYS A 64 18.99 -9.24 -7.95
N ASN A 65 20.17 -8.65 -7.78
CA ASN A 65 20.87 -8.56 -6.50
C ASN A 65 20.21 -7.56 -5.52
N GLU A 66 19.33 -6.70 -6.03
CA GLU A 66 18.58 -5.70 -5.25
C GLU A 66 17.15 -6.16 -4.92
N TRP A 67 16.70 -7.30 -5.45
CA TRP A 67 15.36 -7.82 -5.19
C TRP A 67 15.17 -8.15 -3.71
N LYS A 68 14.66 -7.16 -2.97
CA LYS A 68 14.35 -7.22 -1.55
C LYS A 68 12.94 -6.70 -1.32
N GLU A 69 11.97 -7.53 -1.69
CA GLU A 69 10.56 -7.20 -1.64
C GLU A 69 10.32 -5.82 -2.28
N GLU A 70 9.63 -4.94 -1.57
CA GLU A 70 9.25 -3.60 -2.02
C GLU A 70 10.38 -2.54 -1.91
N THR A 71 11.48 -2.88 -1.23
CA THR A 71 12.52 -1.93 -0.80
C THR A 71 13.05 -1.05 -1.93
N PRO A 72 13.44 -1.58 -3.10
CA PRO A 72 14.02 -0.75 -4.15
C PRO A 72 13.04 0.30 -4.66
N THR A 73 11.74 -0.02 -4.70
CA THR A 73 10.70 0.92 -5.17
C THR A 73 10.40 1.98 -4.12
N LEU A 74 10.40 1.61 -2.83
CA LEU A 74 10.27 2.59 -1.73
C LEU A 74 11.45 3.57 -1.69
N ARG A 75 12.68 3.11 -2.00
CA ARG A 75 13.84 3.99 -2.13
C ARG A 75 13.74 4.95 -3.32
N LEU A 76 13.30 4.45 -4.49
CA LEU A 76 13.01 5.31 -5.64
C LEU A 76 11.96 6.38 -5.29
N LEU A 77 10.90 5.99 -4.58
CA LEU A 77 9.86 6.90 -4.09
C LEU A 77 10.47 7.97 -3.17
N LYS A 78 11.28 7.56 -2.18
CA LYS A 78 11.94 8.49 -1.27
C LYS A 78 12.85 9.47 -2.01
N GLU A 79 13.65 8.97 -2.96
CA GLU A 79 14.54 9.79 -3.78
C GLU A 79 13.74 10.81 -4.59
N PHE A 80 12.64 10.38 -5.22
CA PHE A 80 11.74 11.28 -5.93
C PHE A 80 11.21 12.39 -5.01
N CYS A 81 10.70 12.02 -3.83
CA CYS A 81 10.18 12.99 -2.86
C CYS A 81 11.25 13.97 -2.37
N SER A 82 12.52 13.57 -2.29
CA SER A 82 13.62 14.49 -1.93
C SER A 82 13.89 15.58 -2.96
N LYS A 83 13.48 15.37 -4.21
CA LYS A 83 13.66 16.30 -5.33
C LYS A 83 12.37 17.03 -5.70
N ASN A 84 11.22 16.55 -5.22
CA ASN A 84 9.88 17.01 -5.60
C ASN A 84 9.01 17.11 -4.35
N LEU A 85 9.12 18.21 -3.60
CA LEU A 85 8.47 18.38 -2.29
C LEU A 85 6.99 18.80 -2.36
N ASP A 86 6.48 19.15 -3.54
CA ASP A 86 5.13 19.65 -3.79
C ASP A 86 4.16 18.60 -4.37
N TYR A 87 4.52 17.31 -4.28
CA TYR A 87 3.73 16.20 -4.77
C TYR A 87 2.90 15.53 -3.67
N LYS A 88 1.76 14.98 -4.08
CA LYS A 88 1.03 13.96 -3.34
C LYS A 88 1.33 12.62 -4.00
N VAL A 89 1.86 11.67 -3.24
CA VAL A 89 2.37 10.40 -3.76
C VAL A 89 1.48 9.24 -3.32
N LEU A 90 1.09 8.39 -4.27
CA LEU A 90 0.47 7.09 -4.00
C LEU A 90 1.55 6.01 -4.05
N TYR A 91 1.59 5.16 -3.04
CA TYR A 91 2.33 3.90 -3.06
C TYR A 91 1.38 2.71 -2.96
N PHE A 92 1.58 1.73 -3.83
CA PHE A 92 0.96 0.42 -3.70
C PHE A 92 1.78 -0.65 -4.43
N HIS A 93 1.47 -1.92 -4.18
CA HIS A 93 2.19 -3.04 -4.75
C HIS A 93 1.26 -4.19 -5.12
N THR A 94 1.77 -5.19 -5.84
CA THR A 94 1.03 -6.41 -6.19
C THR A 94 0.73 -7.30 -4.97
N LYS A 95 -0.17 -6.87 -4.07
CA LYS A 95 -0.52 -7.57 -2.83
C LYS A 95 -1.20 -8.90 -3.16
N GLY A 96 -0.73 -9.97 -2.51
CA GLY A 96 -1.32 -11.30 -2.64
C GLY A 96 -0.80 -12.16 -3.80
N ILE A 97 0.28 -11.74 -4.50
CA ILE A 97 0.89 -12.52 -5.59
C ILE A 97 1.42 -13.91 -5.19
N THR A 98 1.67 -14.12 -3.90
CA THR A 98 2.16 -15.41 -3.37
C THR A 98 1.03 -16.36 -2.98
N GLU A 99 -0.23 -15.94 -3.10
CA GLU A 99 -1.37 -16.76 -2.67
C GLU A 99 -1.68 -17.89 -3.65
N ILE A 100 -2.17 -19.00 -3.12
CA ILE A 100 -2.58 -20.17 -3.90
C ILE A 100 -4.03 -19.98 -4.34
N VAL A 101 -4.26 -19.92 -5.65
CA VAL A 101 -5.58 -19.74 -6.26
C VAL A 101 -6.55 -20.82 -5.76
N GLY A 102 -7.74 -20.39 -5.36
CA GLY A 102 -8.82 -21.27 -4.92
C GLY A 102 -8.79 -21.63 -3.43
N SER A 103 -7.77 -21.20 -2.69
CA SER A 103 -7.76 -21.34 -1.22
C SER A 103 -8.67 -20.30 -0.55
N ALA A 104 -9.27 -20.63 0.60
CA ALA A 104 -10.05 -19.67 1.38
C ALA A 104 -9.24 -18.40 1.71
N ARG A 105 -7.95 -18.58 2.02
CA ARG A 105 -6.99 -17.50 2.24
C ARG A 105 -6.81 -16.61 1.00
N SER A 106 -6.78 -17.17 -0.21
CA SER A 106 -6.66 -16.36 -1.44
C SER A 106 -7.85 -15.45 -1.68
N VAL A 107 -9.08 -15.93 -1.43
CA VAL A 107 -10.31 -15.11 -1.53
C VAL A 107 -10.23 -13.95 -0.53
N SER A 108 -9.85 -14.30 0.69
CA SER A 108 -9.60 -13.39 1.78
C SER A 108 -8.60 -12.28 1.42
N VAL A 109 -7.40 -12.64 0.95
CA VAL A 109 -6.37 -11.67 0.56
C VAL A 109 -6.79 -10.85 -0.67
N GLN A 110 -7.54 -11.43 -1.59
CA GLN A 110 -8.11 -10.69 -2.73
C GLN A 110 -9.09 -9.61 -2.26
N SER A 111 -10.05 -9.95 -1.38
CA SER A 111 -10.97 -8.97 -0.80
C SER A 111 -10.23 -7.86 -0.03
N TRP A 112 -9.13 -8.22 0.65
CA TRP A 112 -8.27 -7.24 1.31
C TRP A 112 -7.63 -6.26 0.30
N ARG A 113 -7.03 -6.79 -0.78
CA ARG A 113 -6.46 -5.99 -1.86
C ARG A 113 -7.51 -5.06 -2.48
N LEU A 114 -8.67 -5.59 -2.85
CA LEU A 114 -9.76 -4.82 -3.46
C LEU A 114 -10.28 -3.71 -2.55
N SER A 115 -10.29 -3.93 -1.23
CA SER A 115 -10.68 -2.90 -0.26
C SER A 115 -9.67 -1.74 -0.25
N MET A 116 -8.37 -2.04 -0.27
CA MET A 116 -7.33 -1.00 -0.35
C MET A 116 -7.36 -0.26 -1.68
N GLU A 117 -7.59 -0.96 -2.80
CA GLU A 117 -7.79 -0.33 -4.11
C GLU A 117 -9.03 0.56 -4.12
N TYR A 118 -10.12 0.16 -3.48
CA TYR A 118 -11.30 1.01 -3.36
C TYR A 118 -10.98 2.34 -2.67
N TYR A 119 -10.32 2.30 -1.51
CA TYR A 119 -10.00 3.52 -0.78
C TYR A 119 -8.89 4.34 -1.43
N CYS A 120 -7.76 3.73 -1.82
CA CYS A 120 -6.61 4.47 -2.31
C CYS A 120 -6.66 4.77 -3.82
N VAL A 121 -7.31 3.94 -4.63
CA VAL A 121 -7.32 4.09 -6.10
C VAL A 121 -8.65 4.60 -6.61
N HIS A 122 -9.78 4.02 -6.21
CA HIS A 122 -11.09 4.44 -6.71
C HIS A 122 -11.60 5.72 -6.06
N ARG A 123 -11.22 5.99 -4.81
CA ARG A 123 -11.57 7.21 -4.07
C ARG A 123 -10.41 8.21 -3.96
N TRP A 124 -9.48 8.17 -4.91
CA TRP A 124 -8.24 8.94 -4.85
C TRP A 124 -8.45 10.44 -4.65
N GLN A 125 -9.52 11.04 -5.20
CA GLN A 125 -9.81 12.46 -5.00
C GLN A 125 -9.99 12.80 -3.52
N ALA A 126 -10.70 11.95 -2.77
CA ALA A 126 -10.88 12.14 -1.35
C ALA A 126 -9.56 11.99 -0.58
N CYS A 127 -8.69 11.04 -0.98
CA CYS A 127 -7.34 10.93 -0.42
C CYS A 127 -6.50 12.19 -0.68
N ILE A 128 -6.63 12.79 -1.87
CA ILE A 128 -5.96 14.04 -2.20
C ILE A 128 -6.49 15.17 -1.32
N ASP A 129 -7.80 15.30 -1.14
CA ASP A 129 -8.39 16.34 -0.30
C ASP A 129 -7.95 16.19 1.17
N ASP A 130 -7.95 14.97 1.72
CA ASP A 130 -7.52 14.71 3.11
C ASP A 130 -6.04 15.01 3.35
N LEU A 131 -5.19 14.87 2.32
CA LEU A 131 -3.77 15.25 2.41
C LEU A 131 -3.54 16.76 2.54
N ASP A 132 -4.56 17.61 2.42
CA ASP A 132 -4.43 19.04 2.73
C ASP A 132 -4.28 19.30 4.24
N SER A 133 -4.71 18.36 5.10
CA SER A 133 -4.63 18.47 6.55
C SER A 133 -3.89 17.31 7.23
N HIS A 134 -3.48 16.28 6.49
CA HIS A 134 -2.79 15.10 7.00
C HIS A 134 -1.47 14.84 6.26
N ASP A 135 -0.53 14.18 6.93
CA ASP A 135 0.75 13.79 6.34
C ASP A 135 0.62 12.57 5.44
N ALA A 136 -0.23 11.62 5.85
CA ALA A 136 -0.50 10.39 5.14
C ALA A 136 -1.98 9.98 5.23
N VAL A 137 -2.48 9.36 4.16
CA VAL A 137 -3.87 8.93 4.03
C VAL A 137 -3.90 7.51 3.48
N GLY A 138 -4.75 6.66 4.03
CA GLY A 138 -4.86 5.27 3.57
C GLY A 138 -6.05 4.57 4.19
N CYS A 139 -5.94 3.28 4.40
CA CYS A 139 -6.96 2.51 5.10
C CYS A 139 -6.33 1.52 6.08
N PHE A 140 -7.12 1.11 7.07
CA PHE A 140 -6.69 0.10 8.04
C PHE A 140 -5.41 0.49 8.79
N TRP A 141 -5.35 1.75 9.25
CA TRP A 141 -4.27 2.19 10.13
C TRP A 141 -4.28 1.39 11.42
N ALA A 142 -3.17 0.72 11.71
CA ALA A 142 -2.91 0.03 12.96
C ALA A 142 -2.11 0.99 13.85
N ASP A 143 -2.71 1.39 14.96
CA ASP A 143 -2.12 2.28 15.97
C ASP A 143 -1.91 1.54 17.30
N GLU A 144 -1.61 2.30 18.36
CA GLU A 144 -1.41 1.77 19.71
C GLU A 144 -2.67 1.06 20.25
N GLU A 145 -3.88 1.56 19.95
CA GLU A 145 -5.13 0.91 20.36
C GLU A 145 -5.26 -0.48 19.72
N ILE A 146 -4.94 -0.59 18.43
CA ILE A 146 -4.92 -1.88 17.73
C ILE A 146 -3.87 -2.81 18.33
N ASN A 147 -2.69 -2.30 18.66
CA ASN A 147 -1.64 -3.09 19.31
C ASN A 147 -2.06 -3.60 20.69
N ASP A 148 -2.79 -2.81 21.48
CA ASP A 148 -3.31 -3.26 22.77
C ASP A 148 -4.28 -4.42 22.63
N ILE A 149 -5.15 -4.37 21.61
CA ILE A 149 -6.09 -5.45 21.30
C ILE A 149 -5.35 -6.69 20.80
N ALA A 150 -4.30 -6.51 19.99
CA ALA A 150 -3.43 -7.58 19.52
C ALA A 150 -2.67 -8.25 20.68
N ALA A 151 -2.15 -7.45 21.61
CA ALA A 151 -1.40 -7.91 22.78
C ALA A 151 -2.27 -8.74 23.72
N LYS A 152 -3.53 -8.34 23.95
CA LYS A 152 -4.53 -9.13 24.70
C LYS A 152 -4.79 -10.51 24.09
N GLN A 153 -4.44 -10.68 22.82
CA GLN A 153 -4.57 -11.94 22.07
C GLN A 153 -3.23 -12.67 21.89
N GLY A 154 -2.16 -12.20 22.54
CA GLY A 154 -0.83 -12.81 22.48
C GLY A 154 -0.11 -12.59 21.14
N LEU A 155 -0.46 -11.53 20.41
CA LEU A 155 0.25 -11.08 19.21
C LEU A 155 1.31 -10.04 19.59
N ALA A 156 2.43 -10.04 18.85
CA ALA A 156 3.45 -9.01 19.03
C ALA A 156 2.94 -7.65 18.51
N PRO A 157 3.28 -6.54 19.17
CA PRO A 157 2.93 -5.21 18.68
C PRO A 157 3.64 -4.93 17.36
N ALA A 158 2.97 -4.21 16.47
CA ALA A 158 3.53 -3.70 15.22
C ALA A 158 3.71 -2.18 15.31
N PRO A 159 4.78 -1.60 14.72
CA PRO A 159 4.87 -0.14 14.58
C PRO A 159 3.64 0.42 13.85
N PRO A 160 3.26 1.70 14.05
CA PRO A 160 2.12 2.27 13.36
C PRO A 160 2.24 2.15 11.83
N HIS A 161 1.17 1.71 11.14
CA HIS A 161 1.21 1.47 9.69
C HIS A 161 -0.19 1.32 9.08
N PHE A 162 -0.29 1.48 7.75
CA PHE A 162 -1.46 1.06 6.99
C PHE A 162 -1.36 -0.43 6.67
N SER A 163 -2.22 -1.24 7.29
CA SER A 163 -2.24 -2.69 7.09
C SER A 163 -2.54 -3.04 5.63
N GLY A 164 -1.55 -3.64 4.97
CA GLY A 164 -1.57 -4.04 3.57
C GLY A 164 -0.67 -3.20 2.66
N GLY A 165 -0.12 -2.08 3.13
CA GLY A 165 0.95 -1.34 2.44
C GLY A 165 0.49 -0.45 1.28
N TYR A 166 -0.75 0.05 1.32
CA TYR A 166 -1.31 0.98 0.33
C TYR A 166 -1.57 2.30 1.03
N TRP A 167 -1.01 3.38 0.50
CA TRP A 167 -1.12 4.69 1.14
C TRP A 167 -0.80 5.83 0.19
N TRP A 168 -1.40 6.97 0.49
CA TRP A 168 -1.08 8.28 -0.01
C TRP A 168 -0.25 9.04 1.04
N ALA A 169 0.67 9.89 0.61
CA ALA A 169 1.39 10.81 1.50
C ALA A 169 1.80 12.09 0.80
N ASN A 170 2.03 13.15 1.58
CA ASN A 170 2.71 14.33 1.09
C ASN A 170 4.19 14.01 0.86
N SER A 171 4.76 14.40 -0.29
CA SER A 171 6.17 14.17 -0.59
C SER A 171 7.10 14.82 0.43
N LEU A 172 6.70 15.96 0.99
CA LEU A 172 7.42 16.64 2.07
C LEU A 172 7.55 15.75 3.31
N TYR A 173 6.49 15.02 3.69
CA TYR A 173 6.53 14.08 4.79
C TYR A 173 7.49 12.92 4.48
N VAL A 174 7.33 12.29 3.32
CA VAL A 174 8.18 11.15 2.91
C VAL A 174 9.66 11.53 2.82
N HIS A 175 9.96 12.75 2.37
CA HIS A 175 11.31 13.29 2.35
C HIS A 175 11.97 13.22 3.74
N GLY A 176 11.21 13.52 4.80
CA GLY A 176 11.68 13.49 6.20
C GLY A 176 11.88 12.10 6.81
N LEU A 177 11.32 11.04 6.20
CA LEU A 177 11.44 9.67 6.75
C LEU A 177 12.88 9.16 6.73
N LYS A 178 13.31 8.43 7.75
CA LYS A 178 14.59 7.72 7.74
C LYS A 178 14.48 6.40 6.97
N GLU A 179 15.58 5.88 6.47
CA GLU A 179 15.61 4.59 5.74
C GLU A 179 15.86 3.38 6.64
N ASP A 180 15.92 3.55 7.95
CA ASP A 180 16.34 2.50 8.90
C ASP A 180 15.52 1.21 8.72
N LEU A 181 14.20 1.33 8.59
CA LEU A 181 13.28 0.21 8.34
C LEU A 181 13.43 -0.43 6.96
N LEU A 182 13.89 0.32 5.95
CA LEU A 182 14.16 -0.21 4.61
C LEU A 182 15.46 -1.04 4.57
N ASN A 183 16.34 -0.89 5.57
CA ASN A 183 17.62 -1.57 5.64
C ASN A 183 17.58 -2.91 6.38
N THR A 184 16.52 -3.20 7.12
CA THR A 184 16.41 -4.42 7.95
C THR A 184 16.18 -5.68 7.11
N GLN A 185 16.36 -6.86 7.72
CA GLN A 185 16.01 -8.14 7.09
C GLN A 185 14.53 -8.52 7.27
N ASN A 186 13.78 -7.83 8.13
CA ASN A 186 12.38 -8.12 8.35
C ASN A 186 11.52 -7.52 7.23
N ARG A 187 10.95 -8.36 6.36
CA ARG A 187 10.13 -7.92 5.23
C ARG A 187 8.95 -7.02 5.62
N TYR A 188 8.40 -7.17 6.82
CA TYR A 188 7.26 -6.35 7.28
C TYR A 188 7.64 -4.89 7.51
N ASP A 189 8.92 -4.59 7.73
CA ASP A 189 9.38 -3.23 7.99
C ASP A 189 9.14 -2.26 6.81
N ARG A 190 8.93 -2.80 5.61
CA ARG A 190 8.57 -2.03 4.41
C ARG A 190 7.15 -1.47 4.53
N GLU A 191 6.25 -2.25 5.12
CA GLU A 191 4.88 -1.85 5.41
C GLU A 191 4.85 -0.82 6.55
N PHE A 192 5.76 -0.95 7.51
CA PHE A 192 5.88 -0.06 8.68
C PHE A 192 6.59 1.27 8.39
N TRP A 193 7.34 1.36 7.28
CA TRP A 193 8.18 2.51 6.96
C TRP A 193 7.41 3.83 6.97
N ILE A 194 6.20 3.84 6.41
CA ILE A 194 5.37 5.05 6.32
C ILE A 194 4.96 5.61 7.69
N GLY A 195 4.85 4.80 8.74
CA GLY A 195 4.50 5.28 10.08
C GLY A 195 5.68 5.64 10.97
N SER A 196 6.92 5.40 10.51
CA SER A 196 8.13 5.63 11.31
C SER A 196 8.41 7.11 11.63
N GLY A 197 7.75 8.04 10.92
CA GLY A 197 7.88 9.48 11.15
C GLY A 197 6.80 10.07 12.05
N ASN A 198 5.97 9.27 12.71
CA ASN A 198 4.81 9.72 13.50
C ASN A 198 3.87 10.68 12.73
N PRO A 199 3.32 10.25 11.58
CA PRO A 199 2.49 11.12 10.75
C PRO A 199 1.17 11.51 11.44
N ASN A 200 0.64 12.69 11.11
CA ASN A 200 -0.80 12.93 11.22
C ASN A 200 -1.51 12.13 10.12
N VAL A 201 -2.42 11.22 10.50
CA VAL A 201 -2.99 10.23 9.58
C VAL A 201 -4.50 10.35 9.45
N PHE A 202 -5.00 10.28 8.22
CA PHE A 202 -6.39 9.92 7.96
C PHE A 202 -6.49 8.46 7.49
N SER A 203 -7.34 7.67 8.15
CA SER A 203 -7.54 6.26 7.80
C SER A 203 -8.99 5.97 7.46
N TYR A 204 -9.22 5.52 6.23
CA TYR A 204 -10.49 4.98 5.79
C TYR A 204 -10.73 3.55 6.31
N GLY A 205 -12.00 3.19 6.37
CA GLY A 205 -12.45 1.89 6.87
C GLY A 205 -12.45 1.84 8.40
N LYS A 206 -13.10 0.83 8.95
CA LYS A 206 -13.09 0.60 10.39
C LYS A 206 -11.72 0.07 10.81
N LYS A 207 -11.29 0.38 12.04
CA LYS A 207 -10.01 -0.11 12.58
C LYS A 207 -9.96 -1.65 12.47
N PHE A 208 -8.90 -2.18 11.88
CA PHE A 208 -8.73 -3.62 11.70
C PHE A 208 -8.33 -4.26 13.03
N LEU A 209 -9.18 -5.14 13.56
CA LEU A 209 -8.88 -5.91 14.76
C LEU A 209 -8.13 -7.20 14.35
N PRO A 210 -6.85 -7.38 14.73
CA PRO A 210 -6.18 -8.65 14.50
C PRO A 210 -6.80 -9.68 15.45
N ILE A 211 -7.57 -10.65 14.93
CA ILE A 211 -8.17 -11.72 15.73
C ILE A 211 -7.32 -12.98 15.65
N ARG A 212 -6.95 -13.57 16.79
CA ARG A 212 -6.25 -14.86 16.86
C ARG A 212 -7.19 -15.97 16.39
N GLY A 213 -6.77 -16.77 15.41
CA GLY A 213 -7.44 -18.02 15.08
C GLY A 213 -8.06 -18.11 13.69
N ASP A 214 -8.14 -17.02 12.93
CA ASP A 214 -8.47 -17.09 11.51
C ASP A 214 -8.05 -15.78 10.84
N TYR A 215 -7.38 -15.92 9.71
CA TYR A 215 -7.23 -14.87 8.71
C TYR A 215 -8.61 -14.57 8.09
N PHE A 216 -9.58 -14.09 8.90
CA PHE A 216 -10.89 -13.62 8.44
C PHE A 216 -10.72 -12.29 7.72
N TYR A 217 -10.01 -12.31 6.59
CA TYR A 217 -10.25 -11.30 5.59
C TYR A 217 -11.59 -11.66 4.94
N PHE A 218 -12.64 -10.88 5.21
CA PHE A 218 -13.86 -10.76 4.40
C PHE A 218 -14.63 -12.02 3.93
N ASN A 219 -14.48 -13.20 4.53
CA ASN A 219 -15.35 -14.33 4.16
C ASN A 219 -16.71 -14.31 4.85
N HIS A 220 -16.91 -13.50 5.87
CA HIS A 220 -18.22 -13.17 6.41
C HIS A 220 -18.33 -11.65 6.42
N PHE A 221 -19.51 -11.13 6.07
CA PHE A 221 -19.93 -9.84 6.60
C PHE A 221 -19.54 -9.84 8.08
N VAL A 222 -18.49 -9.10 8.43
CA VAL A 222 -18.13 -8.90 9.83
C VAL A 222 -19.35 -8.20 10.42
N PRO A 223 -20.07 -8.82 11.38
CA PRO A 223 -21.28 -8.21 11.88
C PRO A 223 -20.94 -6.82 12.42
N SER A 224 -21.87 -5.88 12.23
CA SER A 224 -21.65 -4.44 12.44
C SER A 224 -21.18 -4.08 13.85
N ASP A 225 -21.33 -5.00 14.79
CA ASP A 225 -20.91 -4.93 16.18
C ASP A 225 -19.40 -5.17 16.42
N LYS A 226 -18.66 -5.68 15.43
CA LYS A 226 -17.20 -5.92 15.52
C LYS A 226 -16.33 -4.78 14.96
N TYR A 227 -16.91 -3.61 14.91
CA TYR A 227 -16.52 -2.56 13.98
C TYR A 227 -16.67 -1.24 14.73
N VAL A 228 -15.57 -0.76 15.35
CA VAL A 228 -15.57 0.52 16.06
C VAL A 228 -15.54 1.66 15.03
N ASP A 229 -16.45 2.62 15.18
CA ASP A 229 -16.46 3.81 14.33
C ASP A 229 -15.21 4.64 14.62
N ALA A 230 -14.53 5.07 13.57
CA ALA A 230 -13.45 6.03 13.71
C ALA A 230 -14.07 7.41 14.02
N ASN A 231 -13.67 8.00 15.14
CA ASN A 231 -13.89 9.42 15.41
C ASN A 231 -12.86 10.26 14.65
#